data_AF-A0A939RHA6-F1
#
_entry.id   AF-A0A939RHA6-F1
#
_cell.length_a   1.000
_cell.length_b   1.000
_cell.length_c   1.000
_cell.angle_alpha   90.00
_cell.angle_beta   90.00
_cell.angle_gamma   90.00
#
_symmetry.space_group_name_H-M   'P 1'
#
loop_
_entity.id
_entity.type
_entity.pdbx_description
1 polymer ?
#
loop_
_entity_poly.entity_id
_entity_poly.type
_entity_poly.pdbx_seq_one_letter_code
_entity_poly.pdbx_strand_id
1 'polypeptide(L)'
;MDTDRNRQPNDSARRRLKGELRELRQLRELRTREGGGRDRLETSPITGSNRARLDQPRTARPGLITLPSYDPEAFGVLSERIARFLGTGRFIVWMTVVVVIWIGWNTLLPASVRFDEYPFIFLTLALSLQASYAAPLILLAQNRQDNRDRVNMEQDRARSDRSIADTEYLAREVAALRQGLGEVATRDFVRSELQSLLKEMDERREASEVL
;
A
#
# COMPACT_ATOMS: atom_id res chain seq x y z
N MET A 1 -9.12 -54.06 -66.87
CA MET A 1 -7.83 -53.87 -66.18
C MET A 1 -7.62 -52.36 -66.07
N ASP A 2 -8.38 -51.70 -65.21
CA ASP A 2 -8.15 -51.55 -63.75
C ASP A 2 -6.80 -50.93 -63.39
N THR A 3 -6.90 -49.99 -62.46
CA THR A 3 -5.85 -49.32 -61.67
C THR A 3 -5.07 -48.19 -62.36
N ASP A 4 -5.48 -46.94 -62.14
CA ASP A 4 -4.76 -46.11 -61.16
C ASP A 4 -5.65 -44.97 -60.65
N ARG A 5 -6.21 -45.21 -59.47
CA ARG A 5 -6.88 -44.27 -58.60
C ARG A 5 -5.78 -43.74 -57.68
N ASN A 6 -5.41 -42.44 -57.79
CA ASN A 6 -4.92 -41.56 -56.70
C ASN A 6 -3.70 -40.67 -57.06
N ARG A 7 -3.96 -39.36 -57.24
CA ARG A 7 -3.12 -38.15 -56.98
C ARG A 7 -3.43 -37.15 -58.10
N GLN A 8 -4.19 -36.09 -57.85
CA GLN A 8 -3.70 -34.90 -57.15
C GLN A 8 -4.87 -34.09 -56.56
N PRO A 9 -5.09 -34.09 -55.23
CA PRO A 9 -6.10 -33.25 -54.59
C PRO A 9 -5.53 -31.90 -54.08
N ASN A 10 -4.31 -31.50 -54.46
CA ASN A 10 -3.56 -30.47 -53.72
C ASN A 10 -3.51 -29.08 -54.40
N ASP A 11 -3.77 -28.95 -55.70
CA ASP A 11 -3.56 -27.67 -56.39
C ASP A 11 -4.67 -26.65 -56.15
N SER A 12 -5.91 -27.11 -56.01
CA SER A 12 -7.05 -26.27 -55.64
C SER A 12 -6.93 -25.79 -54.19
N ALA A 13 -6.52 -26.67 -53.27
CA ALA A 13 -6.27 -26.33 -51.87
C ALA A 13 -5.12 -25.32 -51.73
N ARG A 14 -4.02 -25.50 -52.47
CA ARG A 14 -2.89 -24.56 -52.50
C ARG A 14 -3.25 -23.19 -53.06
N ARG A 15 -4.13 -23.13 -54.06
CA ARG A 15 -4.62 -21.85 -54.60
C ARG A 15 -5.53 -21.13 -53.61
N ARG A 16 -6.38 -21.86 -52.89
CA ARG A 16 -7.22 -21.32 -51.80
C ARG A 16 -6.39 -20.82 -50.62
N LEU A 17 -5.41 -21.61 -50.17
CA LEU A 17 -4.49 -21.22 -49.10
C LEU A 17 -3.62 -20.01 -49.50
N LYS A 18 -3.20 -19.92 -50.76
CA LYS A 18 -2.48 -18.72 -51.26
C LYS A 18 -3.38 -17.48 -51.34
N GLY A 19 -4.67 -17.66 -51.61
CA GLY A 19 -5.67 -16.59 -51.52
C GLY A 19 -5.85 -16.12 -50.07
N GLU A 20 -6.11 -17.05 -49.16
CA GLU A 20 -6.29 -16.74 -47.73
C GLU A 20 -5.02 -16.19 -47.09
N LEU A 21 -3.83 -16.66 -47.44
CA LEU A 21 -2.58 -16.10 -46.91
C LEU A 21 -2.35 -14.66 -47.38
N ARG A 22 -2.85 -14.28 -48.56
CA ARG A 22 -2.81 -12.88 -49.02
C ARG A 22 -3.84 -12.04 -48.28
N GLU A 23 -5.04 -12.56 -48.05
CA GLU A 23 -6.07 -11.88 -47.25
C GLU A 23 -5.68 -11.75 -45.79
N LEU A 24 -5.05 -12.76 -45.18
CA LEU A 24 -4.55 -12.72 -43.80
C LEU A 24 -3.36 -11.77 -43.66
N ARG A 25 -2.51 -11.65 -44.69
CA ARG A 25 -1.41 -10.67 -44.70
C ARG A 25 -1.97 -9.25 -44.82
N GLN A 26 -2.98 -9.04 -45.66
CA GLN A 26 -3.70 -7.76 -45.76
C GLN A 26 -4.46 -7.42 -44.48
N LEU A 27 -5.12 -8.39 -43.83
CA LEU A 27 -5.79 -8.19 -42.55
C LEU A 27 -4.81 -7.91 -41.41
N ARG A 28 -3.60 -8.48 -41.45
CA ARG A 28 -2.54 -8.15 -40.50
C ARG A 28 -1.99 -6.75 -40.75
N GLU A 29 -1.76 -6.34 -41.99
CA GLU A 29 -1.34 -4.97 -42.32
C GLU A 29 -2.41 -3.93 -41.96
N LEU A 30 -3.69 -4.25 -42.16
CA LEU A 30 -4.82 -3.43 -41.70
C LEU A 30 -4.90 -3.38 -40.17
N ARG A 31 -4.73 -4.51 -39.48
CA ARG A 31 -4.68 -4.56 -38.00
C ARG A 31 -3.43 -3.87 -37.43
N THR A 32 -2.30 -3.87 -38.13
CA THR A 32 -1.09 -3.16 -37.70
C THR A 32 -1.22 -1.65 -37.93
N ARG A 33 -1.96 -1.20 -38.96
CA ARG A 33 -2.38 0.21 -39.12
C ARG A 33 -3.44 0.63 -38.10
N GLU A 34 -4.39 -0.23 -37.76
CA GLU A 34 -5.37 0.05 -36.69
C GLU A 34 -4.76 -0.05 -35.28
N GLY A 35 -3.80 -0.95 -35.07
CA GLY A 35 -3.11 -1.16 -33.78
C GLY A 35 -2.05 -0.11 -33.47
N GLY A 36 -1.56 0.62 -34.48
CA GLY A 36 -0.71 1.80 -34.32
C GLY A 36 -1.47 3.14 -34.39
N GLY A 37 -2.80 3.10 -34.56
CA GLY A 37 -3.65 4.27 -34.80
C GLY A 37 -4.80 4.44 -33.80
N ARG A 38 -4.98 3.51 -32.85
CA ARG A 38 -5.92 3.68 -31.71
C ARG A 38 -5.45 4.70 -30.65
N ASP A 39 -4.35 5.41 -30.93
CA ASP A 39 -3.92 6.63 -30.22
C ASP A 39 -4.25 7.93 -30.96
N ARG A 40 -4.94 7.90 -32.12
CA ARG A 40 -5.35 9.14 -32.77
C ARG A 40 -6.53 8.96 -33.75
N LEU A 41 -7.65 9.56 -33.35
CA LEU A 41 -8.73 10.12 -34.18
C LEU A 41 -9.90 9.19 -34.52
N GLU A 42 -11.00 9.34 -33.75
CA GLU A 42 -12.32 9.85 -34.16
C GLU A 42 -12.98 10.34 -32.84
N THR A 43 -13.69 11.45 -32.68
CA THR A 43 -14.51 12.31 -33.56
C THR A 43 -14.82 13.61 -32.77
N SER A 44 -15.13 14.71 -33.46
CA SER A 44 -15.68 15.96 -32.89
C SER A 44 -17.04 16.23 -33.54
N PRO A 45 -18.00 17.01 -32.98
CA PRO A 45 -18.47 17.13 -31.61
C PRO A 45 -19.97 16.72 -31.52
N ILE A 46 -20.36 15.86 -30.58
CA ILE A 46 -21.77 15.73 -30.18
C ILE A 46 -21.87 16.03 -28.69
N THR A 47 -22.44 17.19 -28.39
CA THR A 47 -22.98 17.65 -27.11
C THR A 47 -22.33 17.01 -25.89
N GLY A 48 -21.18 17.58 -25.51
CA GLY A 48 -20.44 17.23 -24.31
C GLY A 48 -21.27 17.53 -23.06
N SER A 49 -22.13 16.58 -22.68
CA SER A 49 -22.51 16.36 -21.30
C SER A 49 -21.21 16.34 -20.49
N ASN A 50 -21.06 17.36 -19.66
CA ASN A 50 -19.99 17.53 -18.70
C ASN A 50 -20.09 16.42 -17.65
N ARG A 51 -19.82 15.17 -18.03
CA ARG A 51 -19.51 14.07 -17.11
C ARG A 51 -18.15 14.40 -16.53
N ALA A 52 -18.17 15.32 -15.57
CA ALA A 52 -17.09 15.57 -14.65
C ALA A 52 -16.63 14.20 -14.14
N ARG A 53 -15.43 13.78 -14.57
CA ARG A 53 -14.75 12.64 -13.98
C ARG A 53 -14.56 12.96 -12.50
N LEU A 54 -15.40 12.35 -11.67
CA LEU A 54 -15.40 12.45 -10.21
C LEU A 54 -14.18 11.77 -9.56
N ASP A 55 -13.35 11.13 -10.37
CA ASP A 55 -12.22 10.28 -9.96
C ASP A 55 -10.88 11.03 -9.87
N GLN A 56 -10.87 12.33 -10.19
CA GLN A 56 -9.71 13.19 -9.95
C GLN A 56 -10.06 14.13 -8.79
N PRO A 57 -9.31 14.09 -7.67
CA PRO A 57 -9.48 15.11 -6.64
C PRO A 57 -9.19 16.46 -7.30
N ARG A 58 -10.24 17.31 -7.41
CA ARG A 58 -10.10 18.68 -7.91
C ARG A 58 -9.16 19.39 -6.95
N THR A 59 -7.89 19.50 -7.32
CA THR A 59 -6.96 20.44 -6.68
C THR A 59 -7.61 21.81 -6.76
N ALA A 60 -7.87 22.39 -5.59
CA ALA A 60 -8.60 23.64 -5.42
C ALA A 60 -8.07 24.71 -6.38
N ARG A 61 -8.99 25.37 -7.08
CA ARG A 61 -8.67 26.54 -7.92
C ARG A 61 -7.90 27.55 -7.06
N PRO A 62 -6.79 28.13 -7.53
CA PRO A 62 -6.19 29.28 -6.86
C PRO A 62 -7.17 30.45 -7.02
N GLY A 63 -8.01 30.65 -6.01
CA GLY A 63 -8.88 31.82 -5.92
C GLY A 63 -8.05 33.07 -5.70
N LEU A 64 -8.61 34.21 -6.13
CA LEU A 64 -8.07 35.57 -6.07
C LEU A 64 -7.73 36.08 -4.65
N ILE A 65 -7.80 35.21 -3.63
CA ILE A 65 -7.50 35.49 -2.24
C ILE A 65 -6.42 34.48 -1.85
N THR A 66 -5.18 34.94 -1.74
CA THR A 66 -4.08 34.18 -1.15
C THR A 66 -4.36 34.04 0.34
N LEU A 67 -5.19 33.07 0.74
CA LEU A 67 -5.22 32.65 2.13
C LEU A 67 -3.79 32.22 2.48
N PRO A 68 -3.21 32.69 3.59
CA PRO A 68 -1.94 32.17 4.06
C PRO A 68 -2.05 30.65 4.12
N SER A 69 -1.16 29.96 3.40
CA SER A 69 -1.17 28.50 3.35
C SER A 69 -0.92 27.99 4.76
N TYR A 70 -1.97 27.47 5.38
CA TYR A 70 -1.88 26.76 6.65
C TYR A 70 -0.97 25.56 6.42
N ASP A 71 0.25 25.61 6.97
CA ASP A 71 1.23 24.54 6.80
C ASP A 71 0.92 23.40 7.79
N PRO A 72 0.33 22.28 7.31
CA PRO A 72 -0.02 21.17 8.19
C PRO A 72 1.21 20.54 8.85
N GLU A 73 2.43 20.73 8.35
CA GLU A 73 3.63 20.13 8.94
C GLU A 73 4.02 20.84 10.23
N ALA A 74 3.99 22.18 10.25
CA ALA A 74 4.24 22.99 11.44
C ALA A 74 3.25 22.69 12.58
N PHE A 75 1.96 22.56 12.27
CA PHE A 75 0.96 22.17 13.26
C PHE A 75 1.15 20.74 13.77
N GLY A 76 1.63 19.83 12.93
CA GLY A 76 1.97 18.47 13.34
C GLY A 76 3.02 18.41 14.44
N VAL A 77 4.12 19.14 14.26
CA VAL A 77 5.22 19.21 15.22
C VAL A 77 4.76 19.89 16.52
N LEU A 78 3.94 20.94 16.41
CA LEU A 78 3.36 21.61 17.56
C LEU A 78 2.41 20.70 18.35
N SER A 79 1.50 20.00 17.67
CA SER A 79 0.57 19.05 18.29
C SER A 79 1.32 17.91 18.98
N GLU A 80 2.41 17.39 18.40
CA GLU A 80 3.20 16.32 19.01
C GLU A 80 3.98 16.78 20.24
N ARG A 81 4.44 18.03 20.28
CA ARG A 81 5.01 18.65 21.49
C ARG A 81 3.94 18.85 22.57
N ILE A 82 2.77 19.37 22.19
CA ILE A 82 1.63 19.59 23.10
C ILE A 82 1.16 18.26 23.68
N ALA A 83 0.99 17.22 22.87
CA ALA A 83 0.56 15.89 23.31
C ALA A 83 1.53 15.28 24.34
N ARG A 84 2.84 15.35 24.09
CA ARG A 84 3.85 14.88 25.07
C ARG A 84 3.85 15.71 26.35
N PHE A 85 3.58 17.01 26.25
CA PHE A 85 3.55 17.90 27.39
C PHE A 85 2.31 17.68 28.27
N LEU A 86 1.11 17.61 27.68
CA LEU A 86 -0.15 17.38 28.40
C LEU A 86 -0.27 15.95 28.94
N GLY A 87 0.30 14.96 28.27
CA GLY A 87 0.29 13.56 28.71
C GLY A 87 1.20 13.27 29.91
N THR A 88 2.02 14.23 30.33
CA THR A 88 2.95 14.06 31.46
C THR A 88 2.40 14.73 32.73
N GLY A 89 2.48 14.06 33.88
CA GLY A 89 2.04 14.62 35.19
C GLY A 89 2.73 15.94 35.60
N ARG A 90 3.83 16.30 34.92
CA ARG A 90 4.55 17.58 35.08
C ARG A 90 3.69 18.79 34.73
N PHE A 91 2.74 18.68 33.80
CA PHE A 91 1.84 19.78 33.44
C PHE A 91 0.96 20.19 34.63
N ILE A 92 0.38 19.20 35.31
CA ILE A 92 -0.48 19.43 36.48
C ILE A 92 0.31 20.14 37.58
N VAL A 93 1.52 19.66 37.88
CA VAL A 93 2.40 20.30 38.87
C VAL A 93 2.69 21.76 38.52
N TRP A 94 3.02 22.04 37.25
CA TRP A 94 3.31 23.41 36.81
C TRP A 94 2.07 24.32 36.92
N MET A 95 0.90 23.84 36.51
CA MET A 95 -0.37 24.57 36.63
C MET A 95 -0.72 24.86 38.10
N THR A 96 -0.52 23.90 39.01
CA THR A 96 -0.73 24.13 40.44
C THR A 96 0.21 25.19 40.98
N VAL A 97 1.49 25.16 40.61
CA VAL A 97 2.47 26.18 41.03
C VAL A 97 2.06 27.57 40.56
N VAL A 98 1.60 27.73 39.32
CA VAL A 98 1.11 29.02 38.80
C VAL A 98 -0.07 29.53 39.62
N VAL A 99 -1.05 28.68 39.90
CA VAL A 99 -2.22 29.06 40.69
C VAL A 99 -1.81 29.47 42.11
N VAL A 100 -0.91 28.72 42.74
CA VAL A 100 -0.40 29.04 44.08
C VAL A 100 0.38 30.36 44.08
N ILE A 101 1.24 30.60 43.09
CA ILE A 101 1.98 31.87 42.94
C ILE A 101 1.00 33.02 42.72
N TRP A 102 -0.02 32.86 41.88
CA TRP A 102 -1.04 33.88 41.63
C TRP A 102 -1.80 34.26 42.90
N ILE A 103 -2.28 33.25 43.63
CA ILE A 103 -2.98 33.46 44.91
C ILE A 103 -2.02 34.11 45.92
N GLY A 104 -0.80 33.60 46.06
CA GLY A 104 0.21 34.15 46.96
C GLY A 104 0.56 35.61 46.65
N TRP A 105 0.75 35.94 45.37
CA TRP A 105 1.05 37.30 44.93
C TRP A 105 -0.09 38.27 45.28
N ASN A 106 -1.34 37.89 45.02
CA ASN A 106 -2.48 38.78 45.26
C ASN A 106 -2.97 38.80 46.72
N THR A 107 -2.61 37.82 47.55
CA THR A 107 -3.01 37.75 48.97
C THR A 107 -1.95 38.26 49.94
N LEU A 108 -0.66 38.03 49.67
CA LEU A 108 0.44 38.37 50.58
C LEU A 108 1.01 39.77 50.34
N LEU A 109 0.81 40.38 49.16
CA LEU A 109 1.32 41.71 48.87
C LEU A 109 0.38 42.83 49.38
N PRO A 110 0.95 43.99 49.80
CA PRO A 110 0.18 45.17 50.18
C PRO A 110 -0.75 45.63 49.05
N ALA A 111 -1.90 46.22 49.40
CA ALA A 111 -2.94 46.67 48.46
C ALA A 111 -2.41 47.57 47.32
N SER A 112 -1.31 48.30 47.54
CA SER A 112 -0.67 49.17 46.56
C SER A 112 0.06 48.43 45.42
N VAL A 113 0.31 47.12 45.56
CA VAL A 113 1.06 46.31 44.58
C VAL A 113 0.28 45.08 44.10
N ARG A 114 -0.96 44.92 44.60
CA ARG A 114 -1.85 43.85 44.11
C ARG A 114 -2.23 44.15 42.67
N PHE A 115 -2.09 43.15 41.82
CA PHE A 115 -2.53 43.24 40.43
C PHE A 115 -4.06 43.18 40.34
N ASP A 116 -4.70 42.41 41.23
CA ASP A 116 -6.15 42.24 41.30
C ASP A 116 -6.68 42.37 42.75
N GLU A 117 -7.66 43.25 42.94
CA GLU A 117 -8.38 43.46 44.21
C GLU A 117 -9.28 42.25 44.56
N TYR A 118 -9.69 41.46 43.55
CA TYR A 118 -10.54 40.27 43.70
C TYR A 118 -9.89 38.99 43.11
N PRO A 119 -8.86 38.44 43.78
CA PRO A 119 -7.91 37.48 43.20
C PRO A 119 -8.54 36.23 42.58
N PHE A 120 -9.70 35.81 43.10
CA PHE A 120 -10.38 34.59 42.71
C PHE A 120 -11.31 34.79 41.51
N ILE A 121 -11.90 35.98 41.33
CA ILE A 121 -12.87 36.22 40.25
C ILE A 121 -12.13 36.25 38.92
N PHE A 122 -11.06 37.04 38.82
CA PHE A 122 -10.27 37.10 37.59
C PHE A 122 -9.61 35.76 37.28
N LEU A 123 -9.06 35.07 38.28
CA LEU A 123 -8.49 33.73 38.10
C LEU A 123 -9.53 32.76 37.53
N THR A 124 -10.75 32.78 38.05
CA THR A 124 -11.84 31.91 37.57
C THR A 124 -12.24 32.27 36.14
N LEU A 125 -12.32 33.56 35.80
CA LEU A 125 -12.60 34.02 34.44
C LEU A 125 -11.49 33.63 33.46
N ALA A 126 -10.23 33.73 33.88
CA ALA A 126 -9.09 33.33 33.07
C ALA A 126 -9.07 31.81 32.83
N LEU A 127 -9.33 31.00 33.86
CA LEU A 127 -9.38 29.55 33.75
C LEU A 127 -10.58 29.06 32.91
N SER A 128 -11.73 29.72 33.00
CA SER A 128 -12.89 29.37 32.16
C SER A 128 -12.64 29.69 30.68
N LEU A 129 -12.03 30.86 30.40
CA LEU A 129 -11.56 31.20 29.07
C LEU A 129 -10.51 30.20 28.57
N GLN A 130 -9.58 29.78 29.45
CA GLN A 130 -8.55 28.80 29.13
C GLN A 130 -9.17 27.49 28.63
N ALA A 131 -10.13 26.94 29.38
CA ALA A 131 -10.83 25.73 29.00
C ALA A 131 -11.59 25.89 27.68
N SER A 132 -12.24 27.04 27.47
CA SER A 132 -13.02 27.34 26.28
C SER A 132 -12.18 27.38 25.01
N TYR A 133 -10.98 27.98 25.03
CA TYR A 133 -10.09 27.98 23.86
C TYR A 133 -9.32 26.65 23.69
N ALA A 134 -9.09 25.92 24.78
CA ALA A 134 -8.41 24.63 24.71
C ALA A 134 -9.25 23.59 23.95
N ALA A 135 -10.57 23.56 24.17
CA ALA A 135 -11.47 22.61 23.50
C ALA A 135 -11.35 22.58 21.96
N PRO A 136 -11.45 23.70 21.21
CA PRO A 136 -11.31 23.68 19.76
C PRO A 136 -9.89 23.35 19.29
N LEU A 137 -8.85 23.73 20.03
CA LEU A 137 -7.48 23.33 19.71
C LEU A 137 -7.27 21.83 19.87
N ILE A 138 -7.85 21.24 20.93
CA ILE A 138 -7.82 19.80 21.16
C ILE A 138 -8.59 19.07 20.04
N LEU A 139 -9.77 19.56 19.65
CA LEU A 139 -10.54 18.98 18.55
C LEU A 139 -9.78 18.99 17.22
N LEU A 140 -9.06 20.07 16.92
CA LEU A 140 -8.21 20.13 15.71
C LEU A 140 -7.03 19.15 15.79
N ALA A 141 -6.41 19.01 16.96
CA ALA A 141 -5.34 18.03 17.17
C ALA A 141 -5.86 16.59 17.07
N GLN A 142 -7.05 16.30 17.61
CA GLN A 142 -7.70 15.00 17.57
C GLN A 142 -8.09 14.60 16.14
N ASN A 143 -8.76 15.47 15.38
CA ASN A 143 -9.11 15.20 13.98
C ASN A 143 -7.89 14.81 13.13
N ARG A 144 -6.72 15.38 13.43
CA ARG A 144 -5.47 15.01 12.75
C ARG A 144 -4.92 13.67 13.22
N GLN A 145 -4.95 13.39 14.53
CA GLN A 145 -4.56 12.10 15.08
C GLN A 145 -5.43 10.99 14.49
N ASP A 146 -6.75 11.16 14.48
CA ASP A 146 -7.70 10.19 13.92
C ASP A 146 -7.45 9.90 12.44
N ASN A 147 -7.10 10.93 11.65
CA ASN A 147 -6.73 10.75 10.24
C ASN A 147 -5.44 9.94 10.07
N ARG A 148 -4.41 10.20 10.90
CA ARG A 148 -3.16 9.43 10.89
C ARG A 148 -3.41 7.98 11.31
N ASP A 149 -4.20 7.79 12.37
CA ASP A 149 -4.54 6.47 12.90
C ASP A 149 -5.35 5.66 11.89
N ARG A 150 -6.28 6.30 11.17
CA ARG A 150 -7.01 5.66 10.07
C ARG A 150 -6.07 5.16 8.97
N VAL A 151 -5.13 6.00 8.50
CA VAL A 151 -4.17 5.59 7.47
C VAL A 151 -3.30 4.44 7.97
N ASN A 152 -2.83 4.50 9.22
CA ASN A 152 -2.04 3.43 9.81
C ASN A 152 -2.85 2.12 9.89
N MET A 153 -4.12 2.17 10.28
CA MET A 153 -5.00 1.00 10.32
C MET A 153 -5.27 0.41 8.92
N GLU A 154 -5.45 1.25 7.90
CA GLU A 154 -5.63 0.80 6.51
C GLU A 154 -4.36 0.10 6.00
N GLN A 155 -3.18 0.66 6.29
CA GLN A 155 -1.90 0.03 5.94
C GLN A 155 -1.66 -1.28 6.68
N ASP A 156 -2.01 -1.34 7.96
CA ASP A 156 -1.84 -2.54 8.77
C ASP A 156 -2.73 -3.68 8.26
N ARG A 157 -4.00 -3.39 7.92
CA ARG A 157 -4.88 -4.35 7.24
C ARG A 157 -4.27 -4.86 5.92
N ALA A 158 -3.80 -3.96 5.06
CA ALA A 158 -3.19 -4.36 3.79
C ALA A 158 -1.87 -5.14 3.96
N ARG A 159 -1.14 -4.95 5.06
CA ARG A 159 0.03 -5.77 5.41
C ARG A 159 -0.41 -7.14 5.92
N SER A 160 -1.44 -7.21 6.76
CA SER A 160 -2.01 -8.45 7.27
C SER A 160 -2.52 -9.34 6.13
N ASP A 161 -3.27 -8.78 5.18
CA ASP A 161 -3.79 -9.53 4.03
C ASP A 161 -2.66 -10.13 3.18
N ARG A 162 -1.59 -9.34 2.95
CA ARG A 162 -0.39 -9.84 2.26
C ARG A 162 0.33 -10.92 3.06
N SER A 163 0.48 -10.75 4.37
CA SER A 163 1.11 -11.76 5.23
C SER A 163 0.34 -13.09 5.23
N ILE A 164 -1.00 -13.03 5.19
CA ILE A 164 -1.83 -14.23 5.07
C ILE A 164 -1.60 -14.91 3.72
N ALA A 165 -1.60 -14.14 2.62
CA ALA A 165 -1.34 -14.67 1.28
C ALA A 165 0.06 -15.28 1.15
N ASP A 166 1.09 -14.63 1.70
CA ASP A 166 2.47 -15.13 1.72
C ASP A 166 2.56 -16.43 2.53
N THR A 167 1.86 -16.51 3.66
CA THR A 167 1.82 -17.73 4.48
C THR A 167 1.13 -18.87 3.73
N GLU A 168 0.02 -18.59 3.04
CA GLU A 168 -0.68 -19.59 2.22
C GLU A 168 0.18 -20.06 1.04
N TYR A 169 0.91 -19.13 0.40
CA TYR A 169 1.85 -19.45 -0.67
C TYR A 169 2.98 -20.35 -0.16
N LEU A 170 3.64 -19.97 0.93
CA LEU A 170 4.70 -20.77 1.54
C LEU A 170 4.18 -22.14 2.00
N ALA A 171 2.98 -22.22 2.55
CA ALA A 171 2.37 -23.50 2.95
C ALA A 171 2.15 -24.42 1.73
N ARG A 172 1.70 -23.87 0.59
CA ARG A 172 1.57 -24.62 -0.66
C ARG A 172 2.92 -25.07 -1.22
N GLU A 173 3.91 -24.19 -1.23
CA GLU A 173 5.27 -24.52 -1.67
C GLU A 173 5.91 -25.60 -0.80
N VAL A 174 5.77 -25.52 0.53
CA VAL A 174 6.27 -26.54 1.46
C VAL A 174 5.55 -27.88 1.25
N ALA A 175 4.24 -27.87 0.99
CA ALA A 175 3.50 -29.09 0.69
C ALA A 175 3.97 -29.72 -0.63
N ALA A 176 4.19 -28.92 -1.68
CA ALA A 176 4.72 -29.38 -2.96
C ALA A 176 6.16 -29.92 -2.82
N LEU A 177 7.03 -29.21 -2.10
CA LEU A 177 8.39 -29.65 -1.79
C LEU A 177 8.38 -30.97 -1.02
N ARG A 178 7.50 -31.12 -0.03
CA ARG A 178 7.33 -32.36 0.74
C ARG A 178 6.91 -33.53 -0.15
N GLN A 179 6.00 -33.31 -1.10
CA GLN A 179 5.57 -34.35 -2.03
C GLN A 179 6.71 -34.77 -2.96
N GLY A 180 7.41 -33.80 -3.57
CA GLY A 180 8.55 -34.08 -4.45
C GLY A 180 9.72 -34.76 -3.73
N LEU A 181 10.05 -34.34 -2.51
CA LEU A 181 11.04 -35.03 -1.67
C LEU A 181 10.57 -36.41 -1.22
N GLY A 182 9.27 -36.59 -0.96
CA GLY A 182 8.68 -37.87 -0.58
C GLY A 182 8.85 -38.94 -1.67
N GLU A 183 8.75 -38.56 -2.94
CA GLU A 183 8.95 -39.47 -4.07
C GLU A 183 10.43 -39.90 -4.20
N VAL A 184 11.38 -38.97 -4.05
CA VAL A 184 12.83 -39.22 -4.19
C VAL A 184 13.44 -39.87 -2.94
N ALA A 185 12.91 -39.62 -1.75
CA ALA A 185 13.41 -40.17 -0.49
C ALA A 185 12.69 -41.47 -0.07
N THR A 186 12.00 -42.14 -0.99
CA THR A 186 11.38 -43.43 -0.67
C THR A 186 12.48 -44.44 -0.32
N ARG A 187 12.33 -45.17 0.80
CA ARG A 187 13.32 -46.15 1.28
C ARG A 187 13.80 -47.10 0.19
N ASP A 188 12.90 -47.53 -0.68
CA ASP A 188 13.20 -48.48 -1.76
C ASP A 188 14.04 -47.86 -2.88
N PHE A 189 13.87 -46.57 -3.20
CA PHE A 189 14.72 -45.85 -4.15
C PHE A 189 16.13 -45.64 -3.58
N VAL A 190 16.22 -45.19 -2.33
CA VAL A 190 17.51 -45.04 -1.64
C VAL A 190 18.22 -46.39 -1.52
N ARG A 191 17.46 -47.47 -1.27
CA ARG A 191 17.99 -48.84 -1.21
C ARG A 191 18.44 -49.33 -2.58
N SER A 192 17.67 -49.09 -3.64
CA SER A 192 18.06 -49.49 -4.99
C SER A 192 19.30 -48.76 -5.46
N GLU A 193 19.43 -47.46 -5.14
CA GLU A 193 20.64 -46.73 -5.52
C GLU A 193 21.88 -47.12 -4.70
N LEU A 194 21.72 -47.34 -3.40
CA LEU A 194 22.81 -47.90 -2.59
C LEU A 194 23.25 -49.27 -3.12
N GLN A 195 22.30 -50.13 -3.51
CA GLN A 195 22.62 -51.43 -4.10
C GLN A 195 23.27 -51.30 -5.48
N SER A 196 22.79 -50.38 -6.31
CA SER A 196 23.36 -50.07 -7.63
C SER A 196 24.82 -49.62 -7.50
N LEU A 197 25.08 -48.64 -6.63
CA LEU A 197 26.43 -48.13 -6.35
C LEU A 197 27.35 -49.20 -5.75
N LEU A 198 26.86 -50.01 -4.81
CA LEU A 198 27.64 -51.12 -4.26
C LEU A 198 28.01 -52.15 -5.33
N LYS A 199 27.06 -52.48 -6.21
CA LYS A 199 27.30 -53.42 -7.32
C LYS A 199 28.33 -52.87 -8.30
N GLU A 200 28.24 -51.59 -8.66
CA GLU A 200 29.23 -50.94 -9.53
C GLU A 200 30.63 -50.96 -8.91
N MET A 201 30.73 -50.77 -7.58
CA MET A 201 32.01 -50.86 -6.87
C MET A 201 32.59 -52.28 -6.85
N ASP A 202 31.76 -53.31 -6.63
CA ASP A 202 32.21 -54.70 -6.67
C ASP A 202 32.66 -55.10 -8.08
N GLU A 203 31.90 -54.74 -9.12
CA GLU A 203 32.27 -54.99 -10.53
C GLU A 203 33.61 -54.31 -10.88
N ARG A 204 33.85 -53.08 -10.41
CA ARG A 204 35.14 -52.39 -10.57
C ARG A 204 36.28 -53.09 -9.84
N ARG A 205 36.01 -53.70 -8.68
CA ARG A 205 37.00 -54.41 -7.88
C ARG A 205 37.38 -55.74 -8.53
N GLU A 206 36.39 -56.50 -8.99
CA GLU A 206 36.60 -57.75 -9.75
C GLU A 206 37.36 -57.47 -11.06
N ALA A 207 36.98 -56.42 -11.81
CA ALA A 207 37.70 -56.02 -13.01
C ALA A 207 39.18 -55.64 -12.75
N SER A 208 39.49 -55.16 -11.54
CA SER A 208 40.86 -54.85 -11.13
C SER A 208 41.65 -56.06 -10.63
N GLU A 209 41.00 -57.17 -10.25
CA GLU A 209 41.67 -58.42 -9.86
C GLU A 209 41.97 -59.34 -11.06
N VAL A 210 41.32 -59.11 -12.20
CA VAL A 210 41.48 -59.91 -13.44
C VAL A 210 42.60 -59.37 -14.35
N LEU A 211 43.14 -58.18 -14.06
CA LEU A 211 44.29 -57.56 -14.75
C LEU A 211 45.59 -57.76 -13.97
#